data_AF-A0A8H5KZG0-F1
#
_entry.id   AF-A0A8H5KZG0-F1
#
_cell.length_a   1.000
_cell.length_b   1.000
_cell.length_c   1.000
_cell.angle_alpha   90.00
_cell.angle_beta   90.00
_cell.angle_gamma   90.00
#
_symmetry.space_group_name_H-M   'P 1'
#
loop_
_entity.id
_entity.type
_entity.pdbx_description
1 polymer ?
#
loop_
_entity_poly.entity_id
_entity_poly.type
_entity_poly.pdbx_seq_one_letter_code
_entity_poly.pdbx_strand_id
1 'polypeptide(L)'
;MSRLSNSQLESFIAVFHGSSRCLFASFAFKLQICPSVQAITKSLLPRQCRRRLEAATISCILKRLPRLEEISLETWDVSETYADKYLDRFAQHLFSQPEHFKNVKSMTVFQDHNESLNAAIRHQRDEFRRRFTLPTLPGEVPCHRPVLARGIAEASLSLENLSLSFIVGALDFFGQCQENWLWADLRSLTLTSRLLNCNGDSVEIHGLLQTAAQMAKRMPKLERLIIWNGGANEACAFTYRKQQHIASVTWQAKAGAKLNPEVYSTWENLHSGCFFEIEEKDTWHSITSQAAAIMCLGLEHVVGHVSLRQMQLENSMP
;
A
#
# COMPACT_ATOMS: atom_id res chain seq x y z
N MET A 1 23.10 -34.88 3.31
CA MET A 1 21.98 -34.08 3.85
C MET A 1 21.69 -34.56 5.27
N SER A 2 22.22 -33.88 6.28
CA SER A 2 21.95 -34.16 7.69
C SER A 2 20.66 -33.44 8.10
N ARG A 3 19.64 -34.20 8.49
CA ARG A 3 18.44 -33.65 9.13
C ARG A 3 18.84 -33.10 10.49
N LEU A 4 18.54 -31.83 10.74
CA LEU A 4 18.71 -31.21 12.06
C LEU A 4 17.87 -32.00 13.08
N SER A 5 18.44 -32.26 14.26
CA SER A 5 17.73 -32.96 15.33
C SER A 5 16.65 -32.07 15.96
N ASN A 6 15.63 -32.68 16.57
CA ASN A 6 14.53 -31.94 17.22
C ASN A 6 15.02 -30.92 18.27
N SER A 7 16.14 -31.18 18.95
CA SER A 7 16.76 -30.24 19.91
C SER A 7 17.44 -29.04 19.23
N GLN A 8 17.92 -29.19 17.99
CA GLN A 8 18.43 -28.09 17.18
C GLN A 8 17.28 -27.24 16.62
N LEU A 9 16.14 -27.86 16.27
CA LEU A 9 14.92 -27.15 15.90
C LEU A 9 14.39 -26.32 17.08
N GLU A 10 14.31 -26.90 18.28
CA GLU A 10 13.83 -26.21 19.48
C GLU A 10 14.71 -25.02 19.91
N SER A 11 16.05 -25.15 19.80
CA SER A 11 16.96 -24.04 20.08
C SER A 11 16.90 -22.93 19.02
N PHE A 12 16.70 -23.27 17.75
CA PHE A 12 16.47 -22.29 16.68
C PHE A 12 15.15 -21.55 16.87
N ILE A 13 14.08 -22.26 17.26
CA ILE A 13 12.74 -21.71 17.56
C ILE A 13 12.78 -20.79 18.79
N ALA A 14 13.50 -21.16 19.86
CA ALA A 14 13.65 -20.34 21.07
C ALA A 14 14.42 -19.02 20.82
N VAL A 15 15.49 -19.04 20.02
CA VAL A 15 16.21 -17.83 19.60
C VAL A 15 15.33 -16.94 18.70
N PHE A 16 14.48 -17.54 17.87
CA PHE A 16 13.54 -16.80 17.03
C PHE A 16 12.40 -16.14 17.82
N HIS A 17 11.91 -16.74 18.91
CA HIS A 17 10.82 -16.18 19.74
C HIS A 17 11.16 -14.83 20.40
N GLY A 18 12.42 -14.64 20.85
CA GLY A 18 12.90 -13.34 21.33
C GLY A 18 13.23 -12.38 20.17
N SER A 19 13.75 -12.92 19.08
CA SER A 19 14.25 -12.18 17.92
C SER A 19 13.14 -11.56 17.05
N SER A 20 12.09 -12.30 16.67
CA SER A 20 11.04 -11.80 15.77
C SER A 20 10.22 -10.66 16.40
N ARG A 21 9.85 -10.79 17.69
CA ARG A 21 9.23 -9.72 18.47
C ARG A 21 10.12 -8.47 18.57
N CYS A 22 11.44 -8.65 18.72
CA CYS A 22 12.40 -7.52 18.76
C CYS A 22 12.67 -6.91 17.38
N LEU A 23 12.64 -7.71 16.31
CA LEU A 23 12.92 -7.27 14.94
C LEU A 23 11.83 -6.32 14.44
N PHE A 24 10.57 -6.60 14.75
CA PHE A 24 9.41 -5.75 14.42
C PHE A 24 8.87 -4.97 15.62
N ALA A 25 9.63 -4.91 16.72
CA ALA A 25 9.26 -4.12 17.88
C ALA A 25 9.06 -2.66 17.48
N SER A 26 8.12 -2.01 18.16
CA SER A 26 7.99 -0.57 18.03
C SER A 26 9.20 0.11 18.69
N PHE A 27 9.78 1.06 17.97
CA PHE A 27 10.88 1.88 18.43
C PHE A 27 10.39 3.31 18.61
N ALA A 28 10.32 3.72 19.87
CA ALA A 28 9.88 5.03 20.29
C ALA A 28 11.07 5.81 20.83
N PHE A 29 11.28 7.02 20.34
CA PHE A 29 12.17 7.96 20.99
C PHE A 29 11.67 9.39 20.76
N LYS A 30 11.83 10.23 21.78
CA LYS A 30 11.58 11.66 21.66
C LYS A 30 12.90 12.34 21.35
N LEU A 31 13.00 12.96 20.19
CA LEU A 31 14.09 13.88 19.89
C LEU A 31 13.89 15.15 20.75
N GLN A 32 14.50 15.17 21.95
CA GLN A 32 14.41 16.30 22.89
C GLN A 32 15.11 17.54 22.32
N ILE A 33 16.25 17.37 21.65
CA ILE A 33 17.01 18.44 20.99
C ILE A 33 17.42 17.92 19.62
N CYS A 34 16.77 18.42 18.57
CA CYS A 34 17.18 18.15 17.20
C CYS A 34 16.87 19.40 16.37
N PRO A 35 17.86 19.97 15.65
CA PRO A 35 17.68 21.21 14.93
C PRO A 35 16.68 21.06 13.77
N SER A 36 16.08 22.17 13.36
CA SER A 36 15.36 22.21 12.09
C SER A 36 16.37 22.09 10.94
N VAL A 37 16.15 21.16 10.02
CA VAL A 37 17.06 20.89 8.90
C VAL A 37 16.39 21.31 7.59
N GLN A 38 16.86 22.42 7.04
CA GLN A 38 16.32 23.01 5.80
C GLN A 38 16.76 22.27 4.54
N ALA A 39 17.86 21.50 4.59
CA ALA A 39 18.44 20.86 3.42
C ALA A 39 17.69 19.60 2.95
N ILE A 40 16.81 19.05 3.79
CA ILE A 40 16.15 17.76 3.52
C ILE A 40 14.83 18.02 2.79
N THR A 41 14.75 17.51 1.55
CA THR A 41 13.55 17.56 0.70
C THR A 41 12.87 16.21 0.54
N LYS A 42 13.55 15.11 0.90
CA LYS A 42 13.03 13.75 0.81
C LYS A 42 13.29 12.96 2.08
N SER A 43 12.27 12.23 2.54
CA SER A 43 12.36 11.29 3.65
C SER A 43 11.96 9.89 3.20
N LEU A 44 12.87 8.93 3.38
CA LEU A 44 12.64 7.52 3.06
C LEU A 44 12.80 6.69 4.34
N LEU A 45 11.75 5.97 4.71
CA LEU A 45 11.82 4.86 5.64
C LEU A 45 11.77 3.58 4.82
N PRO A 46 12.93 2.96 4.52
CA PRO A 46 12.96 1.87 3.56
C PRO A 46 12.65 0.54 4.23
N ARG A 47 12.25 -0.45 3.43
CA ARG A 47 11.81 -1.79 3.85
C ARG A 47 12.84 -2.50 4.74
N GLN A 48 14.13 -2.23 4.55
CA GLN A 48 15.21 -2.82 5.36
C GLN A 48 15.11 -2.41 6.84
N CYS A 49 14.44 -1.29 7.14
CA CYS A 49 14.09 -0.90 8.50
C CYS A 49 12.95 -1.80 9.00
N ARG A 50 13.32 -2.96 9.55
CA ARG A 50 12.35 -3.92 10.11
C ARG A 50 11.68 -3.41 11.39
N ARG A 51 12.34 -2.49 12.11
CA ARG A 51 11.77 -1.87 13.31
C ARG A 51 10.68 -0.88 12.94
N ARG A 52 9.61 -0.88 13.72
CA ARG A 52 8.47 0.01 13.50
C ARG A 52 8.72 1.32 14.24
N LEU A 53 8.95 2.42 13.53
CA LEU A 53 8.97 3.72 14.19
C LEU A 53 7.54 4.08 14.64
N GLU A 54 7.38 4.49 15.90
CA GLU A 54 6.10 5.02 16.37
C GLU A 54 5.70 6.27 15.59
N ALA A 55 4.41 6.48 15.38
CA ALA A 55 3.91 7.67 14.68
C ALA A 55 4.34 8.97 15.36
N ALA A 56 4.43 8.99 16.69
CA ALA A 56 4.97 10.12 17.44
C ALA A 56 6.44 10.40 17.08
N THR A 57 7.26 9.35 16.91
CA THR A 57 8.66 9.47 16.47
C THR A 57 8.73 10.03 15.05
N ILE A 58 7.93 9.49 14.11
CA ILE A 58 7.90 9.96 12.72
C ILE A 58 7.43 11.42 12.66
N SER A 59 6.34 11.77 13.35
CA SER A 59 5.85 13.15 13.47
C SER A 59 6.94 14.09 13.98
N CYS A 60 7.68 13.67 15.00
CA CYS A 60 8.78 14.45 15.58
C CYS A 60 9.89 14.73 14.57
N ILE A 61 10.20 13.75 13.70
CA ILE A 61 11.16 13.91 12.61
C ILE A 61 10.60 14.86 11.55
N LEU A 62 9.41 14.60 11.01
CA LEU A 62 8.82 15.38 9.91
C LEU A 62 8.65 16.86 10.27
N LYS A 63 8.26 17.19 11.51
CA LYS A 63 8.17 18.58 12.02
C LYS A 63 9.48 19.37 11.89
N ARG A 64 10.63 18.70 11.79
CA ARG A 64 11.95 19.35 11.71
C ARG A 64 12.46 19.47 10.28
N LEU A 65 11.68 19.03 9.29
CA LEU A 65 12.05 19.04 7.88
C LEU A 65 11.14 20.02 7.13
N PRO A 66 11.32 21.34 7.32
CA PRO A 66 10.39 22.34 6.79
C PRO A 66 10.39 22.44 5.26
N ARG A 67 11.40 21.90 4.57
CA ARG A 67 11.45 21.85 3.09
C ARG A 67 11.15 20.45 2.54
N LEU A 68 10.53 19.58 3.33
CA LEU A 68 10.20 18.24 2.89
C LEU A 68 9.12 18.28 1.81
N GLU A 69 9.43 17.69 0.66
CA GLU A 69 8.56 17.62 -0.52
C GLU A 69 8.12 16.18 -0.83
N GLU A 70 8.92 15.18 -0.46
CA GLU A 70 8.65 13.78 -0.74
C GLU A 70 8.77 12.88 0.50
N ILE A 71 7.75 12.04 0.72
CA ILE A 71 7.73 11.02 1.76
C ILE A 71 7.60 9.65 1.11
N SER A 72 8.48 8.72 1.47
CA SER A 72 8.38 7.31 1.11
C SER A 72 8.47 6.45 2.38
N LEU A 73 7.44 5.65 2.63
CA LEU A 73 7.33 4.77 3.78
C LEU A 73 7.12 3.33 3.31
N GLU A 74 8.08 2.46 3.59
CA GLU A 74 8.02 1.04 3.27
C GLU A 74 7.95 0.26 4.57
N THR A 75 6.76 -0.27 4.85
CA THR A 75 6.43 -0.89 6.13
C THR A 75 6.15 -2.37 5.94
N TRP A 76 6.34 -3.15 7.00
CA TRP A 76 5.96 -4.56 7.02
C TRP A 76 4.52 -4.70 7.50
N ASP A 77 3.72 -5.55 6.83
CA ASP A 77 2.44 -6.01 7.38
C ASP A 77 2.72 -6.94 8.56
N VAL A 78 2.35 -6.49 9.75
CA VAL A 78 2.47 -7.26 10.99
C VAL A 78 1.12 -7.34 11.70
N SER A 79 0.02 -7.19 10.96
CA SER A 79 -1.35 -7.28 11.47
C SER A 79 -1.60 -8.59 12.25
N GLU A 80 -0.94 -9.67 11.86
CA GLU A 80 -1.00 -10.94 12.57
C GLU A 80 -0.29 -10.97 13.93
N THR A 81 0.68 -10.05 14.11
CA THR A 81 1.47 -9.88 15.34
C THR A 81 0.85 -8.85 16.27
N TYR A 82 0.25 -7.77 15.74
CA TYR A 82 -0.24 -6.63 16.50
C TYR A 82 -1.65 -6.23 16.06
N ALA A 83 -2.54 -6.03 17.03
CA ALA A 83 -3.92 -5.60 16.78
C ALA A 83 -4.02 -4.25 16.05
N ASP A 84 -5.09 -4.11 15.25
CA ASP A 84 -5.45 -2.96 14.40
C ASP A 84 -5.36 -1.59 15.07
N LYS A 85 -5.57 -1.53 16.39
CA LYS A 85 -5.50 -0.33 17.23
C LYS A 85 -4.18 0.45 17.11
N TYR A 86 -3.10 -0.15 16.62
CA TYR A 86 -1.85 0.57 16.35
C TYR A 86 -1.96 1.45 15.10
N LEU A 87 -2.53 0.93 14.02
CA LEU A 87 -2.60 1.66 12.75
C LEU A 87 -3.58 2.85 12.83
N ASP A 88 -4.65 2.71 13.61
CA ASP A 88 -5.54 3.85 13.91
C ASP A 88 -4.82 4.93 14.71
N ARG A 89 -4.02 4.54 15.72
CA ARG A 89 -3.17 5.50 16.44
C ARG A 89 -2.12 6.12 15.52
N PHE A 90 -1.56 5.32 14.62
CA PHE A 90 -0.61 5.80 13.63
C PHE A 90 -1.22 6.88 12.74
N ALA A 91 -2.45 6.64 12.27
CA ALA A 91 -3.22 7.60 11.48
C ALA A 91 -3.46 8.91 12.21
N GLN A 92 -4.00 8.82 13.42
CA GLN A 92 -4.35 9.97 14.25
C GLN A 92 -3.14 10.87 14.56
N HIS A 93 -1.96 10.28 14.75
CA HIS A 93 -0.78 11.04 15.14
C HIS A 93 -0.01 11.58 13.92
N LEU A 94 0.01 10.83 12.82
CA LEU A 94 0.82 11.19 11.66
C LEU A 94 0.04 12.05 10.67
N PHE A 95 -1.14 11.59 10.24
CA PHE A 95 -1.88 12.15 9.12
C PHE A 95 -2.88 13.25 9.52
N SER A 96 -3.41 13.22 10.74
CA SER A 96 -4.30 14.29 11.26
C SER A 96 -3.56 15.57 11.67
N GLN A 97 -2.36 15.80 11.13
CA GLN A 97 -1.49 16.93 11.46
C GLN A 97 -1.08 17.63 10.15
N PRO A 98 -1.89 18.57 9.64
CA PRO A 98 -1.70 19.20 8.33
C PRO A 98 -0.32 19.86 8.18
N GLU A 99 0.23 20.42 9.26
CA GLU A 99 1.54 21.07 9.28
C GLU A 99 2.70 20.12 8.88
N HIS A 100 2.54 18.80 9.05
CA HIS A 100 3.57 17.85 8.61
C HIS A 100 3.66 17.72 7.08
N PHE A 101 2.57 18.03 6.37
CA PHE A 101 2.45 17.82 4.93
C PHE A 101 2.34 19.11 4.13
N LYS A 102 2.47 20.27 4.79
CA LYS A 102 2.29 21.59 4.18
C LYS A 102 3.07 21.79 2.88
N ASN A 103 4.29 21.28 2.81
CA ASN A 103 5.16 21.39 1.64
C ASN A 103 5.34 20.06 0.89
N VAL A 104 4.72 18.98 1.38
CA VAL A 104 4.84 17.65 0.80
C VAL A 104 3.97 17.61 -0.45
N LYS A 105 4.59 17.25 -1.57
CA LYS A 105 3.95 17.10 -2.88
C LYS A 105 3.76 15.64 -3.25
N SER A 106 4.60 14.75 -2.74
CA SER A 106 4.57 13.34 -3.10
C SER A 106 4.64 12.44 -1.87
N MET A 107 3.74 11.46 -1.82
CA MET A 107 3.71 10.45 -0.78
C MET A 107 3.56 9.05 -1.37
N THR A 108 4.49 8.16 -1.03
CA THR A 108 4.43 6.74 -1.36
C THR A 108 4.45 5.93 -0.07
N VAL A 109 3.44 5.09 0.14
CA VAL A 109 3.38 4.15 1.26
C VAL A 109 3.19 2.75 0.72
N PHE A 110 4.18 1.90 0.96
CA PHE A 110 4.17 0.50 0.58
C PHE A 110 4.11 -0.36 1.83
N GLN A 111 3.11 -1.24 1.93
CA GLN A 111 3.04 -2.26 2.95
C GLN A 111 3.38 -3.62 2.32
N ASP A 112 4.51 -4.20 2.75
CA ASP A 112 4.93 -5.52 2.30
C ASP A 112 4.21 -6.62 3.08
N HIS A 113 3.48 -7.47 2.37
CA HIS A 113 2.86 -8.66 2.91
C HIS A 113 3.73 -9.87 2.56
N ASN A 114 4.75 -10.10 3.38
CA ASN A 114 5.63 -11.26 3.21
C ASN A 114 4.96 -12.51 3.80
N GLU A 115 4.35 -13.31 2.93
CA GLU A 115 3.57 -14.49 3.33
C GLU A 115 4.42 -15.54 4.07
N SER A 116 5.68 -15.75 3.68
CA SER A 116 6.57 -16.68 4.38
C SER A 116 6.87 -16.23 5.80
N LEU A 117 7.09 -14.93 6.00
CA LEU A 117 7.30 -14.33 7.31
C LEU A 117 6.01 -14.40 8.16
N ASN A 118 4.87 -14.04 7.58
CA ASN A 118 3.57 -14.10 8.24
C ASN A 118 3.23 -15.54 8.64
N ALA A 119 3.41 -16.52 7.75
CA ALA A 119 3.23 -17.94 8.06
C ALA A 119 4.09 -18.40 9.25
N ALA A 120 5.36 -17.98 9.31
CA ALA A 120 6.22 -18.27 10.45
C ALA A 120 5.70 -17.64 11.76
N ILE A 121 5.19 -16.40 11.69
CA ILE A 121 4.56 -15.70 12.82
C ILE A 121 3.27 -16.40 13.26
N ARG A 122 2.38 -16.81 12.34
CA ARG A 122 1.15 -17.56 12.64
C ARG A 122 1.46 -18.86 13.36
N HIS A 123 2.40 -19.65 12.82
CA HIS A 123 2.82 -20.90 13.42
C HIS A 123 3.29 -20.71 14.86
N GLN A 124 4.15 -19.70 15.09
CA GLN A 124 4.63 -19.37 16.44
C GLN A 124 3.50 -18.93 17.38
N ARG A 125 2.57 -18.10 16.89
CA ARG A 125 1.42 -17.61 17.67
C ARG A 125 0.51 -18.77 18.09
N ASP A 126 0.26 -19.69 17.17
CA ASP A 126 -0.62 -20.84 17.40
C ASP A 126 0.03 -21.88 18.32
N GLU A 127 1.35 -22.07 18.23
CA GLU A 127 2.10 -22.84 19.23
C GLU A 127 2.02 -22.22 20.63
N PHE A 128 2.23 -20.90 20.76
CA PHE A 128 2.11 -20.20 22.02
C PHE A 128 0.69 -20.35 22.60
N ARG A 129 -0.35 -20.15 21.78
CA ARG A 129 -1.75 -20.32 22.22
C ARG A 129 -2.05 -21.74 22.66
N ARG A 130 -1.58 -22.76 21.93
CA ARG A 130 -1.72 -24.17 22.33
C ARG A 130 -1.09 -24.43 23.69
N ARG A 131 0.08 -23.87 23.97
CA ARG A 131 0.76 -24.00 25.29
C ARG A 131 -0.02 -23.36 26.43
N PHE A 132 -0.78 -22.29 26.18
CA PHE A 132 -1.50 -21.53 27.22
C PHE A 132 -3.03 -21.67 27.15
N THR A 133 -3.55 -22.62 26.35
CA THR A 133 -5.00 -22.91 26.23
C THR A 133 -5.84 -21.67 25.90
N LEU A 134 -5.28 -20.74 25.13
CA LEU A 134 -5.97 -19.50 24.77
C LEU A 134 -6.92 -19.77 23.58
N PRO A 135 -8.13 -19.15 23.57
CA PRO A 135 -9.08 -19.33 22.49
C PRO A 135 -8.50 -18.88 21.13
N THR A 136 -8.82 -19.64 20.08
CA THR A 136 -8.52 -19.29 18.70
C THR A 136 -9.30 -18.03 18.34
N LEU A 137 -8.63 -17.01 17.81
CA LEU A 137 -9.34 -15.86 17.24
C LEU A 137 -10.03 -16.30 15.94
N PRO A 138 -11.21 -15.76 15.62
CA PRO A 138 -11.83 -15.97 14.32
C PRO A 138 -10.87 -15.57 13.19
N GLY A 139 -10.98 -16.29 12.06
CA GLY A 139 -10.16 -16.10 10.86
C GLY A 139 -10.25 -14.69 10.29
N GLU A 140 -9.28 -14.37 9.43
CA GLU A 140 -9.03 -13.07 8.80
C GLU A 140 -10.31 -12.32 8.39
N VAL A 141 -10.77 -11.42 9.25
CA VAL A 141 -11.68 -10.37 8.84
C VAL A 141 -10.85 -9.42 7.99
N PRO A 142 -11.26 -9.07 6.75
CA PRO A 142 -10.65 -7.98 6.01
C PRO A 142 -10.58 -6.76 6.91
N CYS A 143 -9.36 -6.36 7.25
CA CYS A 143 -9.13 -5.28 8.18
C CYS A 143 -9.50 -3.96 7.48
N HIS A 144 -10.78 -3.59 7.55
CA HIS A 144 -11.25 -2.26 7.17
C HIS A 144 -10.62 -1.25 8.13
N ARG A 145 -9.88 -0.29 7.59
CA ARG A 145 -9.14 0.71 8.39
C ARG A 145 -9.67 2.11 8.14
N PRO A 146 -10.94 2.42 8.49
CA PRO A 146 -11.58 3.67 8.13
C PRO A 146 -10.87 4.89 8.74
N VAL A 147 -10.34 4.78 9.96
CA VAL A 147 -9.62 5.89 10.61
C VAL A 147 -8.31 6.20 9.87
N LEU A 148 -7.56 5.17 9.47
CA LEU A 148 -6.34 5.33 8.67
C LEU A 148 -6.64 5.86 7.28
N ALA A 149 -7.63 5.29 6.61
CA ALA A 149 -8.07 5.72 5.28
C ALA A 149 -8.48 7.19 5.29
N ARG A 150 -9.27 7.62 6.29
CA ARG A 150 -9.69 9.01 6.43
C ARG A 150 -8.51 9.95 6.65
N GLY A 151 -7.59 9.61 7.56
CA GLY A 151 -6.42 10.44 7.82
C GLY A 151 -5.55 10.64 6.57
N ILE A 152 -5.29 9.56 5.82
CA ILE A 152 -4.50 9.66 4.58
C ILE A 152 -5.27 10.43 3.51
N ALA A 153 -6.57 10.20 3.36
CA ALA A 153 -7.38 10.90 2.38
C ALA A 153 -7.43 12.41 2.65
N GLU A 154 -7.52 12.84 3.92
CA GLU A 154 -7.41 14.25 4.31
C GLU A 154 -6.02 14.82 4.00
N ALA A 155 -4.95 14.11 4.38
CA ALA A 155 -3.57 14.51 4.08
C ALA A 155 -3.29 14.59 2.56
N SER A 156 -4.02 13.83 1.75
CA SER A 156 -3.84 13.79 0.30
C SER A 156 -4.35 15.02 -0.44
N LEU A 157 -5.17 15.87 0.20
CA LEU A 157 -5.77 17.05 -0.44
C LEU A 157 -4.73 18.07 -0.93
N SER A 158 -3.56 18.12 -0.29
CA SER A 158 -2.45 19.01 -0.67
C SER A 158 -1.38 18.35 -1.52
N LEU A 159 -1.52 17.07 -1.87
CA LEU A 159 -0.51 16.31 -2.60
C LEU A 159 -0.69 16.45 -4.12
N GLU A 160 0.42 16.37 -4.84
CA GLU A 160 0.47 16.18 -6.29
C GLU A 160 0.51 14.69 -6.67
N ASN A 161 1.13 13.85 -5.83
CA ASN A 161 1.27 12.42 -6.09
C ASN A 161 1.02 11.60 -4.82
N LEU A 162 0.17 10.58 -4.95
CA LEU A 162 -0.11 9.63 -3.89
C LEU A 162 -0.03 8.19 -4.41
N SER A 163 0.75 7.36 -3.74
CA SER A 163 0.77 5.91 -3.95
C SER A 163 0.57 5.19 -2.63
N LEU A 164 -0.52 4.42 -2.51
CA LEU A 164 -0.83 3.58 -1.34
C LEU A 164 -0.93 2.14 -1.79
N SER A 165 0.03 1.33 -1.36
CA SER A 165 0.10 -0.08 -1.71
C SER A 165 -0.14 -0.95 -0.48
N PHE A 166 -1.20 -1.76 -0.53
CA PHE A 166 -1.61 -2.75 0.49
C PHE A 166 -1.89 -2.23 1.92
N ILE A 167 -1.62 -0.96 2.22
CA ILE A 167 -1.87 -0.37 3.55
C ILE A 167 -3.34 0.02 3.78
N VAL A 168 -3.96 0.60 2.76
CA VAL A 168 -5.37 1.01 2.72
C VAL A 168 -5.91 0.62 1.35
N GLY A 169 -7.05 -0.07 1.32
CA GLY A 169 -7.70 -0.44 0.07
C GLY A 169 -8.36 0.76 -0.61
N ALA A 170 -8.46 0.72 -1.94
CA ALA A 170 -9.11 1.78 -2.71
C ALA A 170 -10.56 2.04 -2.27
N LEU A 171 -11.31 0.98 -1.93
CA LEU A 171 -12.68 1.11 -1.42
C LEU A 171 -12.73 1.88 -0.10
N ASP A 172 -11.86 1.53 0.85
CA ASP A 172 -11.78 2.21 2.14
C ASP A 172 -11.34 3.68 1.95
N PHE A 173 -10.38 3.94 1.06
CA PHE A 173 -9.91 5.30 0.76
C PHE A 173 -11.05 6.17 0.21
N PHE A 174 -11.75 5.71 -0.83
CA PHE A 174 -12.85 6.46 -1.42
C PHE A 174 -14.04 6.60 -0.48
N GLY A 175 -14.36 5.56 0.29
CA GLY A 175 -15.47 5.55 1.25
C GLY A 175 -15.30 6.53 2.41
N GLN A 176 -14.08 7.02 2.68
CA GLN A 176 -13.83 8.05 3.71
C GLN A 176 -13.75 9.47 3.15
N CYS A 177 -13.79 9.65 1.83
CA CYS A 177 -13.73 10.97 1.21
C CYS A 177 -15.06 11.72 1.39
N GLN A 178 -15.00 12.98 1.83
CA GLN A 178 -16.22 13.81 1.94
C GLN A 178 -16.61 14.40 0.58
N GLU A 179 -17.90 14.70 0.38
CA GLU A 179 -18.43 15.19 -0.91
C GLU A 179 -17.80 16.52 -1.35
N ASN A 180 -17.52 17.41 -0.40
CA ASN A 180 -16.94 18.74 -0.62
C ASN A 180 -15.41 18.73 -0.83
N TRP A 181 -14.76 17.57 -0.78
CA TRP A 181 -13.32 17.48 -0.98
C TRP A 181 -12.93 17.61 -2.45
N LEU A 182 -11.89 18.42 -2.67
CA LEU A 182 -11.31 18.71 -3.98
C LEU A 182 -9.80 18.57 -3.91
N TRP A 183 -9.22 17.74 -4.79
CA TRP A 183 -7.78 17.58 -4.91
C TRP A 183 -7.27 18.51 -6.02
N ALA A 184 -7.07 19.77 -5.68
CA ALA A 184 -6.74 20.81 -6.66
C ALA A 184 -5.43 20.54 -7.43
N ASP A 185 -4.48 19.85 -6.79
CA ASP A 185 -3.12 19.65 -7.30
C ASP A 185 -2.76 18.19 -7.61
N LEU A 186 -3.62 17.22 -7.25
CA LEU A 186 -3.31 15.80 -7.43
C LEU A 186 -3.28 15.42 -8.92
N ARG A 187 -2.11 14.95 -9.36
CA ARG A 187 -1.81 14.51 -10.72
C ARG A 187 -1.74 12.99 -10.84
N SER A 188 -1.23 12.32 -9.81
CA SER A 188 -1.05 10.86 -9.81
C SER A 188 -1.65 10.23 -8.56
N LEU A 189 -2.53 9.25 -8.75
CA LEU A 189 -3.11 8.44 -7.69
C LEU A 189 -2.90 6.96 -7.99
N THR A 190 -2.22 6.23 -7.12
CA THR A 190 -2.06 4.78 -7.22
C THR A 190 -2.57 4.12 -5.94
N LEU A 191 -3.55 3.22 -6.05
CA LEU A 191 -4.16 2.54 -4.92
C LEU A 191 -4.21 1.02 -5.17
N THR A 192 -4.01 0.22 -4.12
CA THR A 192 -4.30 -1.21 -4.20
C THR A 192 -5.74 -1.51 -3.85
N SER A 193 -6.34 -2.53 -4.47
CA SER A 193 -7.63 -3.08 -4.04
C SER A 193 -7.65 -4.61 -4.17
N ARG A 194 -7.94 -5.31 -3.07
CA ARG A 194 -8.13 -6.78 -3.09
C ARG A 194 -9.34 -7.22 -3.90
N LEU A 195 -10.30 -6.32 -4.15
CA LEU A 195 -11.44 -6.59 -5.04
C LEU A 195 -10.98 -6.77 -6.49
N LEU A 196 -9.89 -6.10 -6.88
CA LEU A 196 -9.35 -6.21 -8.22
C LEU A 196 -8.63 -7.55 -8.35
N ASN A 197 -9.28 -8.52 -8.97
CA ASN A 197 -8.74 -9.85 -9.17
C ASN A 197 -8.86 -10.24 -10.64
N CYS A 198 -8.18 -11.33 -11.01
CA CYS A 198 -8.07 -11.75 -12.41
C CYS A 198 -9.13 -12.79 -12.82
N ASN A 199 -10.19 -12.98 -12.01
CA ASN A 199 -11.31 -13.88 -12.31
C ASN A 199 -12.38 -13.25 -13.21
N GLY A 200 -12.17 -12.00 -13.65
CA GLY A 200 -13.05 -11.28 -14.58
C GLY A 200 -13.92 -10.23 -13.90
N ASP A 201 -14.79 -9.62 -14.69
CA ASP A 201 -15.75 -8.59 -14.27
C ASP A 201 -16.63 -9.11 -13.13
N SER A 202 -16.66 -8.34 -12.03
CA SER A 202 -17.54 -8.57 -10.89
C SER A 202 -18.28 -7.27 -10.58
N VAL A 203 -19.46 -7.37 -9.99
CA VAL A 203 -20.25 -6.20 -9.59
C VAL A 203 -19.45 -5.29 -8.64
N GLU A 204 -18.59 -5.90 -7.81
CA GLU A 204 -17.71 -5.18 -6.89
C GLU A 204 -16.58 -4.43 -7.61
N ILE A 205 -15.95 -5.04 -8.63
CA ILE A 205 -14.94 -4.37 -9.48
C ILE A 205 -15.59 -3.22 -10.23
N HIS A 206 -16.74 -3.45 -10.84
CA HIS A 206 -17.51 -2.43 -11.55
C HIS A 206 -17.85 -1.25 -10.62
N GLY A 207 -18.43 -1.51 -9.45
CA GLY A 207 -18.78 -0.47 -8.47
C GLY A 207 -17.56 0.30 -7.96
N LEU A 208 -16.43 -0.37 -7.75
CA LEU A 208 -15.17 0.29 -7.37
C LEU A 208 -14.67 1.23 -8.46
N LEU A 209 -14.64 0.79 -9.72
CA LEU A 209 -14.14 1.59 -10.84
C LEU A 209 -15.07 2.76 -11.18
N GLN A 210 -16.38 2.59 -11.03
CA GLN A 210 -17.34 3.70 -11.12
C GLN A 210 -17.14 4.72 -10.00
N THR A 211 -16.96 4.26 -8.76
CA THR A 211 -16.67 5.13 -7.62
C THR A 211 -15.39 5.92 -7.89
N ALA A 212 -14.33 5.25 -8.34
CA ALA A 212 -13.07 5.89 -8.69
C ALA A 212 -13.23 6.95 -9.79
N ALA A 213 -14.06 6.70 -10.81
CA ALA A 213 -14.37 7.70 -11.82
C ALA A 213 -15.09 8.93 -11.23
N GLN A 214 -16.08 8.74 -10.35
CA GLN A 214 -16.75 9.87 -9.69
C GLN A 214 -15.77 10.68 -8.82
N MET A 215 -14.86 10.01 -8.13
CA MET A 215 -13.82 10.67 -7.33
C MET A 215 -12.84 11.46 -8.22
N ALA A 216 -12.46 10.90 -9.37
CA ALA A 216 -11.56 11.53 -10.33
C ALA A 216 -12.12 12.86 -10.90
N LYS A 217 -13.45 13.04 -10.98
CA LYS A 217 -14.08 14.33 -11.34
C LYS A 217 -13.68 15.48 -10.40
N ARG A 218 -13.28 15.16 -9.17
CA ARG A 218 -12.84 16.11 -8.13
C ARG A 218 -11.33 16.30 -8.09
N MET A 219 -10.63 15.82 -9.13
CA MET A 219 -9.17 15.88 -9.27
C MET A 219 -8.85 16.55 -10.61
N PRO A 220 -9.01 17.88 -10.73
CA PRO A 220 -8.97 18.58 -12.03
C PRO A 220 -7.63 18.45 -12.79
N LYS A 221 -6.53 18.23 -12.07
CA LYS A 221 -5.19 18.05 -12.65
C LYS A 221 -4.76 16.58 -12.77
N LEU A 222 -5.68 15.63 -12.59
CA LEU A 222 -5.37 14.21 -12.63
C LEU A 222 -4.86 13.81 -14.02
N GLU A 223 -3.61 13.36 -14.07
CA GLU A 223 -2.93 12.85 -15.26
C GLU A 223 -2.89 11.31 -15.24
N ARG A 224 -2.95 10.69 -14.06
CA ARG A 224 -2.82 9.25 -13.89
C ARG A 224 -3.59 8.75 -12.68
N LEU A 225 -4.40 7.72 -12.88
CA LEU A 225 -4.99 6.96 -11.79
C LEU A 225 -4.80 5.47 -12.05
N ILE A 226 -4.25 4.77 -11.07
CA ILE A 226 -4.00 3.33 -11.13
C ILE A 226 -4.66 2.67 -9.93
N ILE A 227 -5.56 1.73 -10.19
CA ILE A 227 -6.03 0.79 -9.18
C ILE A 227 -5.48 -0.58 -9.57
N TRP A 228 -4.77 -1.23 -8.65
CA TRP A 228 -4.09 -2.48 -8.96
C TRP A 228 -4.19 -3.49 -7.82
N ASN A 229 -3.86 -4.73 -8.14
CA ASN A 229 -3.62 -5.79 -7.16
C ASN A 229 -2.53 -6.71 -7.71
N GLY A 230 -1.75 -7.30 -6.82
CA GLY A 230 -0.58 -8.09 -7.21
C GLY A 230 -0.11 -9.03 -6.13
N GLY A 231 0.16 -10.27 -6.51
CA GLY A 231 0.61 -11.36 -5.65
C GLY A 231 1.01 -12.59 -6.47
N ALA A 232 1.21 -13.73 -5.80
CA ALA A 232 1.44 -14.97 -6.52
C ALA A 232 0.18 -15.35 -7.33
N ASN A 233 0.34 -15.59 -8.63
CA ASN A 233 -0.69 -15.90 -9.62
C ASN A 233 -1.74 -14.81 -9.87
N GLU A 234 -1.58 -13.62 -9.28
CA GLU A 234 -2.48 -12.49 -9.46
C GLU A 234 -1.68 -11.24 -9.84
N ALA A 235 -1.97 -10.64 -10.98
CA ALA A 235 -1.60 -9.25 -11.25
C ALA A 235 -2.63 -8.64 -12.18
N CYS A 236 -3.31 -7.63 -11.67
CA CYS A 236 -4.34 -6.95 -12.39
C CYS A 236 -4.22 -5.45 -12.12
N ALA A 237 -4.38 -4.62 -13.15
CA ALA A 237 -4.33 -3.17 -13.04
C ALA A 237 -5.33 -2.50 -13.98
N PHE A 238 -6.09 -1.57 -13.42
CA PHE A 238 -6.84 -0.58 -14.15
C PHE A 238 -6.06 0.73 -14.13
N THR A 239 -5.70 1.23 -15.31
CA THR A 239 -4.90 2.46 -15.45
C THR A 239 -5.65 3.47 -16.30
N TYR A 240 -6.03 4.58 -15.70
CA TYR A 240 -6.42 5.79 -16.41
C TYR A 240 -5.20 6.69 -16.64
N ARG A 241 -5.07 7.22 -17.85
CA ARG A 241 -4.07 8.24 -18.20
C ARG A 241 -4.72 9.37 -18.97
N LYS A 242 -4.26 10.59 -18.72
CA LYS A 242 -4.63 11.78 -19.46
C LYS A 242 -3.38 12.52 -19.89
N GLN A 243 -3.25 12.75 -21.18
CA GLN A 243 -2.18 13.53 -21.79
C GLN A 243 -2.79 14.56 -22.74
N GLN A 244 -2.78 15.83 -22.33
CA GLN A 244 -3.35 16.94 -23.11
C GLN A 244 -4.82 16.67 -23.48
N HIS A 245 -5.07 16.33 -24.75
CA HIS A 245 -6.40 16.08 -25.32
C HIS A 245 -6.69 14.58 -25.53
N ILE A 246 -5.84 13.69 -25.04
CA ILE A 246 -6.02 12.24 -25.14
C ILE A 246 -6.16 11.68 -23.74
N ALA A 247 -7.25 10.96 -23.50
CA ALA A 247 -7.47 10.17 -22.31
C ALA A 247 -7.47 8.70 -22.72
N SER A 248 -6.90 7.83 -21.88
CA SER A 248 -6.92 6.40 -22.13
C SER A 248 -7.17 5.61 -20.86
N VAL A 249 -7.84 4.49 -21.03
CA VAL A 249 -7.98 3.46 -20.01
C VAL A 249 -7.32 2.19 -20.51
N THR A 250 -6.37 1.70 -19.73
CA THR A 250 -5.74 0.40 -19.94
C THR A 250 -6.21 -0.55 -18.86
N TRP A 251 -6.80 -1.68 -19.26
CA TRP A 251 -7.04 -2.82 -18.40
C TRP A 251 -5.95 -3.87 -18.65
N GLN A 252 -5.24 -4.25 -17.59
CA GLN A 252 -4.21 -5.29 -17.64
C GLN A 252 -4.63 -6.41 -16.70
N ALA A 253 -4.86 -7.61 -17.23
CA ALA A 253 -5.22 -8.78 -16.43
C ALA A 253 -4.83 -10.09 -17.11
N LYS A 254 -4.93 -11.20 -16.38
CA LYS A 254 -4.70 -12.53 -16.93
C LYS A 254 -5.61 -12.77 -18.15
N ALA A 255 -5.06 -13.41 -19.17
CA ALA A 255 -5.72 -13.64 -20.45
C ALA A 255 -7.17 -14.11 -20.30
N GLY A 256 -8.09 -13.38 -20.96
CA GLY A 256 -9.53 -13.66 -20.95
C GLY A 256 -10.35 -12.90 -19.90
N ALA A 257 -9.73 -12.20 -18.94
CA ALA A 257 -10.43 -11.34 -18.00
C ALA A 257 -10.77 -9.99 -18.66
N LYS A 258 -12.06 -9.78 -18.97
CA LYS A 258 -12.57 -8.51 -19.52
C LYS A 258 -13.37 -7.75 -18.47
N LEU A 259 -13.43 -6.43 -18.60
CA LEU A 259 -14.28 -5.57 -17.78
C LEU A 259 -15.63 -5.32 -18.46
N ASN A 260 -16.64 -4.94 -17.67
CA ASN A 260 -17.89 -4.46 -18.22
C ASN A 260 -17.64 -3.22 -19.12
N PRO A 261 -18.17 -3.19 -20.36
CA PRO A 261 -18.09 -2.01 -21.22
C PRO A 261 -18.60 -0.72 -20.59
N GLU A 262 -19.59 -0.79 -19.69
CA GLU A 262 -20.14 0.37 -18.97
C GLU A 262 -19.12 1.07 -18.07
N VAL A 263 -18.10 0.35 -17.59
CA VAL A 263 -16.99 0.96 -16.87
C VAL A 263 -16.32 1.97 -17.79
N TYR A 264 -15.96 1.60 -19.01
CA TYR A 264 -15.28 2.48 -19.95
C TYR A 264 -16.11 3.73 -20.27
N SER A 265 -17.42 3.59 -20.46
CA SER A 265 -18.33 4.73 -20.69
C SER A 265 -18.32 5.74 -19.54
N THR A 266 -18.13 5.28 -18.29
CA THR A 266 -18.05 6.17 -17.13
C THR A 266 -16.75 7.00 -17.15
N TRP A 267 -15.65 6.41 -17.61
CA TRP A 267 -14.34 7.06 -17.68
C TRP A 267 -14.19 7.96 -18.91
N GLU A 268 -14.83 7.63 -20.04
CA GLU A 268 -14.88 8.49 -21.23
C GLU A 268 -15.47 9.87 -20.91
N ASN A 269 -16.50 9.91 -20.06
CA ASN A 269 -17.20 11.13 -19.67
C ASN A 269 -16.48 11.98 -18.62
N LEU A 270 -15.25 11.65 -18.22
CA LEU A 270 -14.52 12.41 -17.19
C LEU A 270 -14.09 13.80 -17.66
N HIS A 271 -13.69 13.92 -18.91
CA HIS A 271 -13.28 15.19 -19.50
C HIS A 271 -13.87 15.32 -20.91
N SER A 272 -14.91 16.14 -21.03
CA SER A 272 -15.51 16.47 -22.31
C SER A 272 -14.45 17.08 -23.24
N GLY A 273 -14.36 16.56 -24.47
CA GLY A 273 -13.43 17.03 -25.49
C GLY A 273 -12.05 16.35 -25.51
N CYS A 274 -11.84 15.28 -24.74
CA CYS A 274 -10.69 14.39 -24.94
C CYS A 274 -11.05 13.25 -25.90
N PHE A 275 -10.11 12.84 -26.75
CA PHE A 275 -10.18 11.55 -27.44
C PHE A 275 -9.98 10.43 -26.42
N PHE A 276 -10.80 9.39 -26.46
CA PHE A 276 -10.77 8.31 -25.47
C PHE A 276 -10.33 6.99 -26.09
N GLU A 277 -9.25 6.41 -25.56
CA GLU A 277 -8.69 5.14 -26.00
C GLU A 277 -8.90 4.06 -24.94
N ILE A 278 -9.31 2.87 -25.38
CA ILE A 278 -9.44 1.69 -24.53
C ILE A 278 -8.40 0.68 -24.99
N GLU A 279 -7.57 0.21 -24.06
CA GLU A 279 -6.55 -0.79 -24.32
C GLU A 279 -6.72 -1.95 -23.33
N GLU A 280 -6.89 -3.16 -23.84
CA GLU A 280 -6.87 -4.39 -23.02
C GLU A 280 -5.56 -5.12 -23.27
N LYS A 281 -4.80 -5.39 -22.20
CA LYS A 281 -3.54 -6.14 -22.27
C LYS A 281 -3.67 -7.44 -21.50
N ASP A 282 -3.44 -8.53 -22.20
CA ASP A 282 -3.23 -9.81 -21.55
C ASP A 282 -1.89 -9.78 -20.80
N THR A 283 -1.93 -10.17 -19.54
CA THR A 283 -0.75 -10.29 -18.69
C THR A 283 -0.12 -11.68 -18.80
N TRP A 284 1.08 -11.82 -18.22
CA TRP A 284 1.93 -13.01 -18.24
C TRP A 284 1.24 -14.30 -17.74
N HIS A 285 1.73 -15.44 -18.24
CA HIS A 285 1.22 -16.76 -17.88
C HIS A 285 1.57 -17.21 -16.45
N SER A 286 2.64 -16.65 -15.85
CA SER A 286 3.07 -16.98 -14.50
C SER A 286 3.58 -15.74 -13.76
N ILE A 287 3.07 -15.55 -12.54
CA ILE A 287 3.48 -14.47 -11.64
C ILE A 287 3.80 -15.15 -10.32
N THR A 288 5.08 -15.23 -9.99
CA THR A 288 5.55 -16.04 -8.85
C THR A 288 5.54 -15.28 -7.54
N SER A 289 5.45 -13.95 -7.58
CA SER A 289 5.55 -13.08 -6.40
C SER A 289 4.93 -11.71 -6.63
N GLN A 290 4.71 -10.98 -5.54
CA GLN A 290 4.30 -9.57 -5.57
C GLN A 290 5.32 -8.68 -6.30
N ALA A 291 6.62 -8.95 -6.14
CA ALA A 291 7.67 -8.21 -6.85
C ALA A 291 7.59 -8.43 -8.37
N ALA A 292 7.33 -9.67 -8.78
CA ALA A 292 7.09 -9.99 -10.20
C ALA A 292 5.84 -9.23 -10.69
N ALA A 293 4.75 -9.23 -9.93
CA ALA A 293 3.53 -8.50 -10.28
C ALA A 293 3.78 -6.99 -10.50
N ILE A 294 4.54 -6.35 -9.61
CA ILE A 294 4.90 -4.92 -9.72
C ILE A 294 5.67 -4.63 -11.00
N MET A 295 6.70 -5.44 -11.30
CA MET A 295 7.53 -5.28 -12.50
C MET A 295 6.73 -5.49 -13.77
N CYS A 296 5.91 -6.55 -13.78
CA CYS A 296 5.02 -6.90 -14.85
C CYS A 296 4.08 -5.72 -15.18
N LEU A 297 3.34 -5.21 -14.19
CA LEU A 297 2.39 -4.12 -14.39
C LEU A 297 3.05 -2.75 -14.66
N GLY A 298 4.38 -2.64 -14.63
CA GLY A 298 5.11 -1.38 -14.79
C GLY A 298 4.82 -0.38 -13.65
N LEU A 299 4.77 -0.89 -12.42
CA LEU A 299 4.42 -0.15 -11.21
C LEU A 299 5.63 0.10 -10.30
N GLU A 300 6.83 0.21 -10.83
CA GLU A 300 8.08 0.35 -10.07
C GLU A 300 8.10 1.62 -9.19
N HIS A 301 7.19 2.57 -9.41
CA HIS A 301 7.03 3.78 -8.58
C HIS A 301 6.36 3.52 -7.23
N VAL A 302 5.74 2.35 -7.03
CA VAL A 302 4.99 2.05 -5.80
C VAL A 302 5.88 1.64 -4.61
N VAL A 303 7.14 1.34 -4.88
CA VAL A 303 8.14 0.90 -3.90
C VAL A 303 9.52 1.36 -4.33
N GLY A 304 10.43 1.65 -3.40
CA GLY A 304 11.79 2.05 -3.73
C GLY A 304 12.54 0.96 -4.49
N HIS A 305 13.34 1.38 -5.48
CA HIS A 305 14.09 0.48 -6.36
C HIS A 305 14.96 -0.54 -5.61
N VAL A 306 15.63 -0.13 -4.53
CA VAL A 306 16.46 -1.04 -3.70
C VAL A 306 15.59 -2.12 -3.06
N SER A 307 14.43 -1.74 -2.53
CA SER A 307 13.50 -2.65 -1.88
C SER A 307 12.82 -3.59 -2.87
N LEU A 308 12.46 -3.10 -4.06
CA LEU A 308 11.94 -3.94 -5.14
C LEU A 308 12.95 -5.01 -5.56
N ARG A 309 14.22 -4.62 -5.76
CA ARG A 309 15.30 -5.56 -6.08
C ARG A 309 15.50 -6.60 -4.97
N GLN A 310 15.40 -6.18 -3.71
CA GLN A 310 15.49 -7.11 -2.59
C GLN A 310 14.31 -8.09 -2.57
N MET A 311 13.08 -7.63 -2.80
CA MET A 311 11.92 -8.53 -2.90
C MET A 311 12.10 -9.53 -4.04
N GLN A 312 12.66 -9.14 -5.19
CA GLN A 312 12.98 -10.08 -6.28
C GLN A 312 13.99 -11.14 -5.83
N LEU A 313 15.06 -10.73 -5.14
CA LEU A 313 16.10 -11.65 -4.65
C LEU A 313 15.52 -12.64 -3.64
N GLU A 314 14.72 -12.17 -2.68
CA GLU A 314 14.07 -13.02 -1.67
C GLU A 314 13.14 -14.07 -2.29
N ASN A 315 12.43 -13.72 -3.37
CA ASN A 315 11.55 -14.65 -4.09
C ASN A 315 12.29 -15.54 -5.11
N SER A 316 13.57 -15.28 -5.36
CA SER A 316 14.42 -16.10 -6.25
C SER A 316 15.24 -17.15 -5.49
N MET A 317 15.23 -17.09 -4.16
CA MET A 317 15.89 -18.09 -3.31
C MET A 317 15.00 -19.36 -3.25
N PRO A 318 15.57 -20.55 -3.54
CA PRO A 318 14.83 -21.81 -3.63
C PRO A 318 14.29 -22.35 -2.30
#